data_AF-A0A7X9R5R7-F1
#
_entry.id   AF-A0A7X9R5R7-F1
#
_cell.length_a   1.000
_cell.length_b   1.000
_cell.length_c   1.000
_cell.angle_alpha   90.00
_cell.angle_beta   90.00
_cell.angle_gamma   90.00
#
_symmetry.space_group_name_H-M   'P 1'
#
loop_
_entity.id
_entity.type
_entity.pdbx_description
1 polymer ?
#
loop_
_entity_poly.entity_id
_entity_poly.type
_entity_poly.pdbx_seq_one_letter_code
_entity_poly.pdbx_strand_id
1 'polypeptide(L)'
;MGKSKKPFYKKWWFWVIVIIIIIVLTTGGGDEDATNDTATDQTTNKTDDTTTSDKPTEEKEETKKKDDGKIKSGTYKVGTDIPAGEYIVFAKGYTYIESSKDSSGALESIIFNDNLSKGANSYVTLKDGEYFKFQDGEMYAVDQAPSVIPEDNVYTDGMYKIGKDLPAGEYKITLGTDSELGYYEVSKSSSHQLEDIVTNENVQADTYLTVSDGQYLKLQGVTINTK
;
A
#
# COMPACT_ATOMS: atom_id res chain seq x y z
N MET A 1 -0.63 40.31 -26.18
CA MET A 1 -0.88 39.95 -24.76
C MET A 1 -0.33 38.56 -24.49
N GLY A 2 0.81 38.44 -23.80
CA GLY A 2 1.35 37.14 -23.38
C GLY A 2 0.67 36.66 -22.09
N LYS A 3 0.18 35.42 -22.05
CA LYS A 3 -0.40 34.82 -20.84
C LYS A 3 0.67 34.73 -19.75
N SER A 4 0.46 35.39 -18.62
CA SER A 4 1.33 35.27 -17.45
C SER A 4 1.25 33.84 -16.90
N LYS A 5 2.41 33.19 -16.74
CA LYS A 5 2.49 31.86 -16.13
C LYS A 5 2.10 31.97 -14.65
N LYS A 6 1.24 31.08 -14.17
CA LYS A 6 0.86 31.02 -12.76
C LYS A 6 2.13 30.81 -11.91
N PRO A 7 2.31 31.56 -10.80
CA PRO A 7 3.50 31.40 -9.96
C PRO A 7 3.56 30.00 -9.36
N PHE A 8 4.74 29.38 -9.42
CA PHE A 8 4.97 27.99 -9.00
C PHE A 8 4.80 27.79 -7.49
N TYR A 9 5.03 28.82 -6.68
CA TYR A 9 4.85 28.80 -5.21
C TYR A 9 3.39 28.69 -4.74
N LYS A 10 2.41 28.75 -5.65
CA LYS A 10 1.00 28.46 -5.35
C LYS A 10 0.65 26.98 -5.43
N LYS A 11 1.55 26.13 -5.93
CA LYS A 11 1.32 24.68 -6.01
C LYS A 11 1.83 24.03 -4.72
N TRP A 12 1.00 23.18 -4.11
CA TRP A 12 1.25 22.60 -2.79
C TRP A 12 2.60 21.86 -2.67
N TRP A 13 3.05 21.17 -3.72
CA TRP A 13 4.35 20.49 -3.77
C TRP A 13 5.55 21.41 -3.51
N PHE A 14 5.43 22.72 -3.78
CA PHE A 14 6.48 23.69 -3.48
C PHE A 14 6.72 23.83 -1.97
N TRP A 15 5.66 23.77 -1.16
CA TRP A 15 5.77 23.87 0.30
C TRP A 15 6.36 22.60 0.92
N VAL A 16 6.12 21.42 0.32
CA VAL A 16 6.75 20.15 0.72
C VAL A 16 8.27 20.21 0.55
N ILE A 17 8.76 20.75 -0.57
CA ILE A 17 10.19 20.92 -0.82
C ILE A 17 10.84 21.86 0.22
N VAL A 18 10.17 22.97 0.55
CA VAL A 18 10.68 23.94 1.55
C VAL A 18 10.83 23.31 2.93
N ILE A 19 9.86 22.48 3.35
CA ILE A 19 9.90 21.78 4.64
C ILE A 19 11.07 20.78 4.69
N ILE A 20 11.30 20.01 3.62
CA ILE A 20 12.40 19.04 3.54
C ILE A 20 13.77 19.75 3.67
N ILE A 21 13.95 20.90 2.99
CA ILE A 21 15.20 21.67 3.08
C ILE A 21 15.46 22.18 4.51
N ILE A 22 14.41 22.59 5.24
CA ILE A 22 14.54 23.06 6.63
C ILE A 22 14.90 21.90 7.58
N ILE A 23 14.36 20.71 7.36
CA ILE A 23 14.67 19.52 8.17
C ILE A 23 16.14 19.12 7.97
N VAL A 24 16.62 19.07 6.72
CA VAL A 24 18.02 18.72 6.42
C VAL A 24 19.01 19.70 7.05
N LEU A 25 18.67 20.99 7.15
CA LEU A 25 19.50 22.01 7.80
C LEU A 25 19.46 21.95 9.33
N THR A 26 18.46 21.31 9.94
CA THR A 26 18.31 21.23 11.40
C THR A 26 18.79 19.91 11.99
N THR A 27 18.94 18.85 11.18
CA THR A 27 19.43 17.53 11.64
C THR A 27 20.88 17.22 11.24
N GLY A 28 21.56 18.11 10.51
CA GLY A 28 22.93 17.92 10.02
C GLY A 28 23.98 18.75 10.76
N GLY A 29 24.24 18.43 12.03
CA GLY A 29 25.39 18.92 12.79
C GLY A 29 26.12 17.74 13.42
N GLY A 30 27.27 17.37 12.85
CA GLY A 30 28.07 16.22 13.28
C GLY A 30 28.97 16.48 14.48
N ASP A 31 29.53 15.41 15.02
CA ASP A 31 30.97 15.31 15.27
C ASP A 31 31.40 13.84 15.38
N GLU A 32 32.65 13.65 14.94
CA GLU A 32 33.39 12.42 14.69
C GLU A 32 33.91 11.78 15.99
N ASP A 33 34.07 10.46 16.03
CA ASP A 33 35.32 9.90 16.54
C ASP A 33 35.60 8.49 16.00
N ALA A 34 36.87 8.27 15.68
CA ALA A 34 37.40 7.15 14.93
C ALA A 34 38.21 6.18 15.81
N THR A 35 38.62 5.06 15.20
CA THR A 35 39.73 4.14 15.59
C THR A 35 39.41 3.11 16.69
N ASN A 36 39.96 1.88 16.71
CA ASN A 36 40.72 1.04 15.77
C ASN A 36 40.81 -0.37 16.43
N ASP A 37 41.09 -1.39 15.60
CA ASP A 37 41.91 -2.59 15.89
C ASP A 37 41.44 -3.63 16.94
N THR A 38 41.79 -4.91 16.91
CA THR A 38 42.31 -5.91 15.93
C THR A 38 42.56 -7.19 16.74
N ALA A 39 42.39 -8.36 16.09
CA ALA A 39 43.00 -9.67 16.41
C ALA A 39 42.62 -10.39 17.72
N THR A 40 42.75 -11.70 17.92
CA THR A 40 42.91 -12.96 17.14
C THR A 40 42.95 -14.06 18.23
N ASP A 41 42.83 -15.33 17.81
CA ASP A 41 43.21 -16.58 18.50
C ASP A 41 42.10 -17.32 19.27
N GLN A 42 41.62 -18.47 18.75
CA GLN A 42 42.24 -19.83 18.77
C GLN A 42 42.06 -20.51 20.15
N THR A 43 41.74 -21.79 20.36
CA THR A 43 41.62 -23.03 19.56
C THR A 43 41.10 -24.13 20.51
N THR A 44 40.38 -25.14 19.99
CA THR A 44 40.28 -26.57 20.48
C THR A 44 39.66 -26.87 21.87
N ASN A 45 39.03 -28.03 22.17
CA ASN A 45 38.89 -29.34 21.52
C ASN A 45 37.83 -30.20 22.29
N LYS A 46 37.21 -31.16 21.57
CA LYS A 46 36.84 -32.56 21.99
C LYS A 46 35.81 -32.79 23.12
N THR A 47 35.05 -33.88 23.20
CA THR A 47 34.45 -34.92 22.31
C THR A 47 33.50 -35.74 23.22
N ASP A 48 32.67 -36.57 22.59
CA ASP A 48 31.94 -37.75 23.09
C ASP A 48 30.64 -37.51 23.88
N ASP A 49 29.44 -37.92 23.46
CA ASP A 49 28.86 -39.12 22.78
C ASP A 49 28.00 -39.92 23.77
N THR A 50 26.89 -40.46 23.25
CA THR A 50 26.06 -41.57 23.76
C THR A 50 24.67 -41.24 24.37
N THR A 51 23.67 -41.26 23.45
CA THR A 51 22.50 -42.18 23.43
C THR A 51 21.21 -41.90 24.24
N THR A 52 20.19 -41.52 23.47
CA THR A 52 18.83 -42.09 23.29
C THR A 52 17.98 -42.50 24.49
N SER A 53 16.78 -41.89 24.56
CA SER A 53 15.56 -42.59 24.99
C SER A 53 14.35 -42.09 24.20
N ASP A 54 13.82 -42.98 23.35
CA ASP A 54 12.62 -42.82 22.55
C ASP A 54 11.36 -42.75 23.42
N LYS A 55 10.47 -41.79 23.11
CA LYS A 55 9.03 -41.95 23.36
C LYS A 55 8.23 -41.28 22.23
N PRO A 56 7.24 -41.96 21.63
CA PRO A 56 6.56 -41.50 20.42
C PRO A 56 5.62 -40.35 20.75
N THR A 57 5.74 -39.24 20.03
CA THR A 57 4.72 -38.20 20.01
C THR A 57 3.92 -38.37 18.72
N GLU A 58 2.62 -38.63 18.91
CA GLU A 58 1.58 -38.71 17.90
C GLU A 58 1.80 -37.72 16.75
N GLU A 59 1.92 -38.31 15.56
CA GLU A 59 1.69 -37.70 14.27
C GLU A 59 0.25 -37.17 14.25
N LYS A 60 0.11 -35.90 14.64
CA LYS A 60 -1.12 -35.16 14.48
C LYS A 60 -1.24 -34.89 12.98
N GLU A 61 -2.15 -35.62 12.33
CA GLU A 61 -2.57 -35.38 10.96
C GLU A 61 -2.63 -33.87 10.69
N GLU A 62 -1.69 -33.38 9.90
CA GLU A 62 -1.80 -32.08 9.28
C GLU A 62 -3.00 -32.16 8.33
N THR A 63 -4.15 -31.73 8.84
CA THR A 63 -5.26 -31.30 8.02
C THR A 63 -4.69 -30.34 6.99
N LYS A 64 -4.66 -30.77 5.71
CA LYS A 64 -4.35 -29.91 4.57
C LYS A 64 -5.23 -28.67 4.67
N LYS A 65 -4.67 -27.57 5.19
CA LYS A 65 -5.28 -26.24 5.04
C LYS A 65 -5.44 -26.03 3.55
N LYS A 66 -6.67 -25.82 3.10
CA LYS A 66 -6.91 -25.12 1.85
C LYS A 66 -6.08 -23.85 1.92
N ASP A 67 -5.16 -23.69 0.99
CA ASP A 67 -4.52 -22.40 0.72
C ASP A 67 -5.66 -21.42 0.45
N ASP A 68 -5.87 -20.46 1.35
CA ASP A 68 -7.00 -19.53 1.32
C ASP A 68 -6.80 -18.41 0.29
N GLY A 69 -5.83 -18.58 -0.63
CA GLY A 69 -5.44 -17.58 -1.63
C GLY A 69 -4.76 -16.35 -1.01
N LYS A 70 -4.46 -16.41 0.28
CA LYS A 70 -3.92 -15.30 1.07
C LYS A 70 -2.42 -15.19 0.87
N ILE A 71 -2.01 -14.09 0.27
CA ILE A 71 -0.61 -13.69 0.14
C ILE A 71 -0.28 -12.79 1.33
N LYS A 72 0.77 -13.16 2.08
CA LYS A 72 1.22 -12.40 3.27
C LYS A 72 2.11 -11.23 2.85
N SER A 73 2.30 -10.28 3.76
CA SER A 73 3.24 -9.17 3.55
C SER A 73 4.65 -9.68 3.15
N GLY A 74 5.29 -8.96 2.25
CA GLY A 74 6.57 -9.33 1.67
C GLY A 74 6.90 -8.54 0.41
N THR A 75 7.98 -8.93 -0.26
CA THR A 75 8.34 -8.44 -1.60
C THR A 75 8.24 -9.60 -2.57
N TYR A 76 7.55 -9.38 -3.69
CA TYR A 76 7.23 -10.39 -4.69
C TYR A 76 7.68 -9.92 -6.06
N LYS A 77 8.40 -10.77 -6.78
CA LYS A 77 8.69 -10.58 -8.20
C LYS A 77 7.51 -11.11 -9.02
N VAL A 78 6.81 -10.21 -9.69
CA VAL A 78 5.65 -10.53 -10.51
C VAL A 78 6.10 -11.31 -11.76
N GLY A 79 5.41 -12.40 -12.05
CA GLY A 79 5.80 -13.39 -13.05
C GLY A 79 6.69 -14.52 -12.53
N THR A 80 7.21 -14.41 -11.29
CA THR A 80 8.02 -15.46 -10.65
C THR A 80 7.37 -15.94 -9.36
N ASP A 81 7.16 -15.05 -8.39
CA ASP A 81 6.62 -15.39 -7.08
C ASP A 81 5.07 -15.34 -7.07
N ILE A 82 4.50 -14.41 -7.83
CA ILE A 82 3.05 -14.24 -8.05
C ILE A 82 2.79 -13.95 -9.54
N PRO A 83 1.66 -14.40 -10.13
CA PRO A 83 1.36 -14.09 -11.53
C PRO A 83 1.06 -12.59 -11.74
N ALA A 84 1.31 -12.08 -12.94
CA ALA A 84 0.79 -10.77 -13.33
C ALA A 84 -0.75 -10.78 -13.30
N GLY A 85 -1.36 -9.69 -12.83
CA GLY A 85 -2.80 -9.64 -12.64
C GLY A 85 -3.29 -8.49 -11.77
N GLU A 86 -4.57 -8.53 -11.44
CA GLU A 86 -5.21 -7.58 -10.53
C GLU A 86 -5.38 -8.22 -9.15
N TYR A 87 -5.00 -7.49 -8.11
CA TYR A 87 -5.04 -7.93 -6.73
C TYR A 87 -5.76 -6.91 -5.85
N ILE A 88 -6.19 -7.34 -4.66
CA ILE A 88 -6.66 -6.45 -3.60
C ILE A 88 -5.78 -6.64 -2.38
N VAL A 89 -5.20 -5.54 -1.90
CA VAL A 89 -4.49 -5.47 -0.61
C VAL A 89 -5.46 -5.02 0.46
N PHE A 90 -5.50 -5.72 1.59
CA PHE A 90 -6.27 -5.40 2.78
C PHE A 90 -5.32 -5.03 3.93
N ALA A 91 -5.42 -3.80 4.41
CA ALA A 91 -4.57 -3.27 5.46
C ALA A 91 -4.97 -3.84 6.83
N LYS A 92 -4.01 -4.42 7.58
CA LYS A 92 -4.22 -4.87 8.97
C LYS A 92 -3.82 -3.80 9.98
N GLY A 93 -2.90 -2.94 9.62
CA GLY A 93 -2.56 -1.69 10.30
C GLY A 93 -2.23 -0.59 9.29
N TYR A 94 -1.18 0.19 9.53
CA TYR A 94 -0.76 1.22 8.58
C TYR A 94 0.11 0.56 7.49
N THR A 95 -0.51 0.28 6.34
CA THR A 95 0.09 -0.55 5.30
C THR A 95 0.73 0.29 4.22
N TYR A 96 2.03 0.08 4.00
CA TYR A 96 2.73 0.61 2.83
C TYR A 96 2.63 -0.39 1.67
N ILE A 97 2.34 0.11 0.46
CA ILE A 97 2.42 -0.65 -0.79
C ILE A 97 3.33 0.05 -1.80
N GLU A 98 4.07 -0.70 -2.60
CA GLU A 98 4.98 -0.18 -3.62
C GLU A 98 5.11 -1.19 -4.77
N SER A 99 5.01 -0.73 -6.02
CA SER A 99 5.46 -1.48 -7.19
C SER A 99 6.68 -0.78 -7.80
N SER A 100 7.72 -1.55 -8.12
CA SER A 100 9.00 -1.06 -8.64
C SER A 100 9.42 -1.82 -9.90
N LYS A 101 10.16 -1.16 -10.80
CA LYS A 101 10.67 -1.73 -12.07
C LYS A 101 11.78 -2.76 -11.87
N ASP A 102 12.49 -2.66 -10.75
CA ASP A 102 13.62 -3.51 -10.40
C ASP A 102 13.77 -3.62 -8.87
N SER A 103 14.72 -4.44 -8.43
CA SER A 103 15.03 -4.68 -7.01
C SER A 103 16.16 -3.81 -6.47
N SER A 104 16.50 -2.69 -7.12
CA SER A 104 17.62 -1.83 -6.69
C SER A 104 17.33 -1.06 -5.40
N GLY A 105 16.05 -0.84 -5.08
CA GLY A 105 15.61 0.05 -3.99
C GLY A 105 15.77 1.54 -4.31
N ALA A 106 16.08 1.91 -5.56
CA ALA A 106 16.22 3.29 -5.96
C ALA A 106 14.86 4.00 -6.13
N LEU A 107 14.79 5.28 -5.82
CA LEU A 107 13.53 6.04 -5.89
C LEU A 107 12.99 6.14 -7.33
N GLU A 108 13.87 6.18 -8.33
CA GLU A 108 13.48 6.22 -9.75
C GLU A 108 12.90 4.90 -10.29
N SER A 109 13.11 3.80 -9.56
CA SER A 109 12.55 2.50 -9.95
C SER A 109 11.10 2.35 -9.50
N ILE A 110 10.65 3.13 -8.52
CA ILE A 110 9.26 3.13 -8.04
C ILE A 110 8.33 3.53 -9.19
N ILE A 111 7.39 2.64 -9.51
CA ILE A 111 6.29 2.86 -10.44
C ILE A 111 5.19 3.61 -9.72
N PHE A 112 4.75 3.07 -8.58
CA PHE A 112 3.83 3.72 -7.66
C PHE A 112 4.10 3.28 -6.22
N ASN A 113 3.67 4.09 -5.27
CA ASN A 113 3.54 3.72 -3.88
C ASN A 113 2.32 4.38 -3.24
N ASP A 114 1.84 3.81 -2.14
CA ASP A 114 0.70 4.33 -1.40
C ASP A 114 0.74 3.90 0.08
N ASN A 115 0.00 4.62 0.92
CA ASN A 115 -0.21 4.27 2.32
C ASN A 115 -1.70 4.06 2.58
N LEU A 116 -2.03 2.94 3.22
CA LEU A 116 -3.38 2.55 3.54
C LEU A 116 -3.61 2.64 5.06
N SER A 117 -4.68 3.32 5.44
CA SER A 117 -5.19 3.32 6.82
C SER A 117 -5.56 1.91 7.26
N LYS A 118 -5.55 1.67 8.57
CA LYS A 118 -6.01 0.40 9.13
C LYS A 118 -7.44 0.10 8.69
N GLY A 119 -7.65 -1.11 8.16
CA GLY A 119 -8.96 -1.56 7.69
C GLY A 119 -9.30 -1.13 6.28
N ALA A 120 -8.50 -0.27 5.65
CA ALA A 120 -8.67 0.09 4.25
C ALA A 120 -8.22 -1.04 3.32
N ASN A 121 -8.61 -0.92 2.06
CA ASN A 121 -8.19 -1.81 0.98
C ASN A 121 -7.73 -1.03 -0.26
N SER A 122 -6.94 -1.66 -1.13
CA SER A 122 -6.51 -1.06 -2.39
C SER A 122 -6.45 -2.10 -3.50
N TYR A 123 -7.07 -1.79 -4.64
CA TYR A 123 -6.86 -2.55 -5.87
C TYR A 123 -5.50 -2.19 -6.46
N VAL A 124 -4.75 -3.20 -6.92
CA VAL A 124 -3.47 -3.00 -7.60
C VAL A 124 -3.39 -3.86 -8.87
N THR A 125 -3.01 -3.24 -9.98
CA THR A 125 -2.64 -3.97 -11.21
C THR A 125 -1.14 -4.15 -11.26
N LEU A 126 -0.68 -5.41 -11.26
CA LEU A 126 0.73 -5.78 -11.25
C LEU A 126 1.12 -6.42 -12.58
N LYS A 127 2.20 -5.95 -13.20
CA LYS A 127 2.68 -6.44 -14.51
C LYS A 127 3.89 -7.35 -14.35
N ASP A 128 4.07 -8.25 -15.31
CA ASP A 128 5.23 -9.15 -15.36
C ASP A 128 6.55 -8.37 -15.28
N GLY A 129 7.46 -8.84 -14.43
CA GLY A 129 8.76 -8.21 -14.19
C GLY A 129 8.78 -7.09 -13.13
N GLU A 130 7.63 -6.65 -12.62
CA GLU A 130 7.55 -5.71 -11.50
C GLU A 130 7.92 -6.38 -10.17
N TYR A 131 8.31 -5.57 -9.19
CA TYR A 131 8.58 -5.96 -7.81
C TYR A 131 7.56 -5.30 -6.90
N PHE A 132 6.61 -6.08 -6.40
CA PHE A 132 5.54 -5.58 -5.53
C PHE A 132 5.86 -5.85 -4.07
N LYS A 133 5.84 -4.81 -3.25
CA LYS A 133 6.13 -4.83 -1.82
C LYS A 133 4.91 -4.35 -1.06
N PHE A 134 4.51 -5.07 -0.02
CA PHE A 134 3.52 -4.58 0.94
C PHE A 134 3.82 -5.04 2.36
N GLN A 135 3.42 -4.23 3.34
CA GLN A 135 3.71 -4.42 4.76
C GLN A 135 2.45 -4.30 5.63
N ASP A 136 2.37 -5.09 6.69
CA ASP A 136 1.26 -5.07 7.66
C ASP A 136 -0.13 -5.25 7.03
N GLY A 137 -0.20 -6.10 6.01
CA GLY A 137 -1.40 -6.37 5.23
C GLY A 137 -1.47 -7.81 4.71
N GLU A 138 -2.60 -8.12 4.09
CA GLU A 138 -2.84 -9.36 3.33
C GLU A 138 -3.27 -9.00 1.92
N MET A 139 -2.89 -9.81 0.94
CA MET A 139 -3.23 -9.60 -0.47
C MET A 139 -3.88 -10.85 -1.06
N TYR A 140 -4.80 -10.65 -2.01
CA TYR A 140 -5.48 -11.73 -2.73
C TYR A 140 -5.59 -11.36 -4.20
N ALA A 141 -5.56 -12.36 -5.09
CA ALA A 141 -6.05 -12.18 -6.45
C ALA A 141 -7.53 -11.76 -6.41
N VAL A 142 -7.97 -10.88 -7.31
CA VAL A 142 -9.32 -10.28 -7.27
C VAL A 142 -10.45 -11.32 -7.25
N ASP A 143 -10.27 -12.48 -7.88
CA ASP A 143 -11.25 -13.58 -7.95
C ASP A 143 -11.30 -14.43 -6.67
N GLN A 144 -10.31 -14.28 -5.78
CA GLN A 144 -10.20 -14.98 -4.50
C GLN A 144 -10.36 -14.04 -3.29
N ALA A 145 -10.42 -12.73 -3.54
CA ALA A 145 -10.46 -11.72 -2.49
C ALA A 145 -11.79 -11.75 -1.70
N PRO A 146 -11.75 -11.48 -0.38
CA PRO A 146 -12.94 -11.12 0.37
C PRO A 146 -13.69 -9.95 -0.27
N SER A 147 -15.01 -9.91 -0.11
CA SER A 147 -15.83 -8.79 -0.57
C SER A 147 -15.43 -7.50 0.14
N VAL A 148 -15.40 -6.39 -0.61
CA VAL A 148 -15.22 -5.03 -0.09
C VAL A 148 -16.55 -4.27 0.03
N ILE A 149 -17.68 -4.91 -0.29
CA ILE A 149 -19.02 -4.34 -0.15
C ILE A 149 -19.38 -4.33 1.35
N PRO A 150 -19.63 -3.16 1.96
CA PRO A 150 -19.95 -3.07 3.37
C PRO A 150 -21.38 -3.54 3.67
N GLU A 151 -21.57 -4.29 4.76
CA GLU A 151 -22.89 -4.78 5.19
C GLU A 151 -23.84 -3.66 5.62
N ASP A 152 -23.29 -2.61 6.26
CA ASP A 152 -24.05 -1.47 6.76
C ASP A 152 -24.38 -0.44 5.68
N ASN A 153 -23.80 -0.59 4.48
CA ASN A 153 -23.92 0.29 3.31
C ASN A 153 -23.13 1.61 3.41
N VAL A 154 -22.14 1.65 4.33
CA VAL A 154 -21.22 2.77 4.50
C VAL A 154 -19.84 2.40 3.95
N TYR A 155 -19.47 3.00 2.83
CA TYR A 155 -18.15 2.86 2.23
C TYR A 155 -17.20 3.86 2.90
N THR A 156 -16.01 3.42 3.28
CA THR A 156 -15.03 4.16 4.08
C THR A 156 -13.68 4.23 3.35
N ASP A 157 -12.59 4.51 4.07
CA ASP A 157 -11.23 4.44 3.52
C ASP A 157 -11.00 3.15 2.74
N GLY A 158 -10.57 3.28 1.49
CA GLY A 158 -10.35 2.14 0.61
C GLY A 158 -10.49 2.48 -0.86
N MET A 159 -10.36 1.47 -1.72
CA MET A 159 -10.54 1.58 -3.16
C MET A 159 -11.64 0.62 -3.63
N TYR A 160 -12.58 1.12 -4.42
CA TYR A 160 -13.78 0.40 -4.85
C TYR A 160 -13.89 0.41 -6.37
N LYS A 161 -14.13 -0.75 -6.97
CA LYS A 161 -14.36 -0.89 -8.42
C LYS A 161 -15.82 -0.61 -8.74
N ILE A 162 -16.08 0.47 -9.47
CA ILE A 162 -17.43 0.92 -9.82
C ILE A 162 -18.06 -0.07 -10.79
N GLY A 163 -19.30 -0.47 -10.50
CA GLY A 163 -20.03 -1.53 -11.20
C GLY A 163 -19.93 -2.91 -10.53
N LYS A 164 -18.88 -3.15 -9.74
CA LYS A 164 -18.67 -4.40 -9.00
C LYS A 164 -18.93 -4.21 -7.50
N ASP A 165 -18.25 -3.23 -6.90
CA ASP A 165 -18.23 -3.01 -5.46
C ASP A 165 -19.24 -1.93 -5.05
N LEU A 166 -19.33 -0.87 -5.85
CA LEU A 166 -20.30 0.23 -5.70
C LEU A 166 -20.93 0.48 -7.08
N PRO A 167 -22.27 0.56 -7.23
CA PRO A 167 -22.88 0.88 -8.53
C PRO A 167 -22.41 2.22 -9.12
N ALA A 168 -22.55 2.39 -10.43
CA ALA A 168 -22.34 3.70 -11.03
C ALA A 168 -23.48 4.66 -10.63
N GLY A 169 -23.17 5.94 -10.44
CA GLY A 169 -24.14 6.93 -9.98
C GLY A 169 -23.52 8.19 -9.43
N GLU A 170 -24.37 9.09 -8.94
CA GLU A 170 -23.97 10.26 -8.17
C GLU A 170 -24.13 9.95 -6.67
N TYR A 171 -23.07 10.22 -5.91
CA TYR A 171 -23.01 9.96 -4.48
C TYR A 171 -22.65 11.23 -3.73
N LYS A 172 -23.24 11.37 -2.54
CA LYS A 172 -22.77 12.35 -1.57
C LYS A 172 -21.51 11.79 -0.90
N ILE A 173 -20.42 12.56 -0.96
CA ILE A 173 -19.19 12.31 -0.21
C ILE A 173 -19.31 13.08 1.10
N THR A 174 -19.28 12.37 2.22
CA THR A 174 -19.37 12.98 3.56
C THR A 174 -18.00 12.99 4.22
N LEU A 175 -17.58 14.16 4.70
CA LEU A 175 -16.32 14.30 5.43
C LEU A 175 -16.39 13.54 6.76
N GLY A 176 -15.37 12.73 7.06
CA GLY A 176 -15.28 12.01 8.33
C GLY A 176 -15.18 12.96 9.52
N THR A 177 -15.84 12.63 10.64
CA THR A 177 -15.87 13.49 11.83
C THR A 177 -14.51 13.67 12.49
N ASP A 178 -13.60 12.72 12.28
CA ASP A 178 -12.27 12.69 12.87
C ASP A 178 -11.20 13.30 11.96
N SER A 179 -11.61 13.93 10.84
CA SER A 179 -10.70 14.44 9.81
C SER A 179 -11.08 15.87 9.41
N GLU A 180 -10.10 16.78 9.42
CA GLU A 180 -10.26 18.15 8.91
C GLU A 180 -10.23 18.23 7.37
N LEU A 181 -9.68 17.18 6.75
CA LEU A 181 -9.52 17.04 5.31
C LEU A 181 -9.83 15.61 4.91
N GLY A 182 -10.60 15.48 3.83
CA GLY A 182 -10.87 14.22 3.15
C GLY A 182 -10.30 14.24 1.74
N TYR A 183 -10.17 13.07 1.12
CA TYR A 183 -9.72 12.92 -0.25
C TYR A 183 -10.55 11.87 -0.98
N TYR A 184 -10.84 12.14 -2.25
CA TYR A 184 -11.26 11.10 -3.19
C TYR A 184 -10.46 11.16 -4.49
N GLU A 185 -10.39 10.02 -5.16
CA GLU A 185 -9.85 9.91 -6.51
C GLU A 185 -10.69 8.92 -7.32
N VAL A 186 -11.00 9.32 -8.55
CA VAL A 186 -11.61 8.46 -9.56
C VAL A 186 -10.56 8.20 -10.64
N SER A 187 -10.26 6.93 -10.89
CA SER A 187 -9.23 6.51 -11.83
C SER A 187 -9.78 5.51 -12.85
N LYS A 188 -9.18 5.49 -14.05
CA LYS A 188 -9.53 4.58 -15.16
C LYS A 188 -9.09 3.14 -14.91
N SER A 189 -8.11 2.95 -14.03
CA SER A 189 -7.51 1.65 -13.72
C SER A 189 -7.04 1.62 -12.26
N SER A 190 -6.64 0.43 -11.79
CA SER A 190 -5.97 0.22 -10.51
C SER A 190 -4.44 0.21 -10.62
N SER A 191 -3.85 0.81 -11.66
CA SER A 191 -2.38 0.86 -11.79
C SER A 191 -1.73 2.00 -11.00
N HIS A 192 -2.51 2.85 -10.31
CA HIS A 192 -2.04 4.00 -9.53
C HIS A 192 -1.24 5.03 -10.35
N GLN A 193 -1.46 5.05 -11.66
CA GLN A 193 -0.75 5.93 -12.57
C GLN A 193 -1.44 7.28 -12.66
N LEU A 194 -0.66 8.37 -12.65
CA LEU A 194 -1.19 9.74 -12.72
C LEU A 194 -2.00 9.99 -14.00
N GLU A 195 -1.60 9.39 -15.12
CA GLU A 195 -2.32 9.47 -16.38
C GLU A 195 -3.70 8.79 -16.37
N ASP A 196 -3.98 7.96 -15.37
CA ASP A 196 -5.25 7.26 -15.20
C ASP A 196 -6.26 7.99 -14.32
N ILE A 197 -5.82 9.02 -13.58
CA ILE A 197 -6.73 9.85 -12.79
C ILE A 197 -7.71 10.60 -13.71
N VAL A 198 -9.00 10.37 -13.49
CA VAL A 198 -10.11 11.08 -14.14
C VAL A 198 -10.42 12.37 -13.38
N THR A 199 -10.56 12.26 -12.06
CA THR A 199 -10.76 13.40 -11.16
C THR A 199 -10.28 13.05 -9.77
N ASN A 200 -9.79 14.04 -9.03
CA ASN A 200 -9.47 13.91 -7.62
C ASN A 200 -9.67 15.24 -6.90
N GLU A 201 -9.94 15.20 -5.61
CA GLU A 201 -10.14 16.40 -4.81
C GLU A 201 -9.81 16.18 -3.35
N ASN A 202 -9.21 17.20 -2.71
CA ASN A 202 -9.17 17.30 -1.25
C ASN A 202 -10.38 18.12 -0.80
N VAL A 203 -11.21 17.54 0.05
CA VAL A 203 -12.48 18.11 0.50
C VAL A 203 -12.41 18.54 1.97
N GLN A 204 -13.03 19.66 2.31
CA GLN A 204 -13.14 20.20 3.67
C GLN A 204 -14.59 20.23 4.17
N ALA A 205 -15.53 19.78 3.33
CA ALA A 205 -16.94 19.68 3.62
C ALA A 205 -17.56 18.62 2.71
N ASP A 206 -18.80 18.24 3.01
CA ASP A 206 -19.59 17.36 2.16
C ASP A 206 -19.67 17.88 0.72
N THR A 207 -19.58 16.97 -0.25
CA THR A 207 -19.70 17.28 -1.69
C THR A 207 -20.44 16.16 -2.43
N TYR A 208 -20.58 16.29 -3.74
CA TYR A 208 -21.14 15.25 -4.62
C TYR A 208 -20.12 14.81 -5.66
N LEU A 209 -20.13 13.52 -5.96
CA LEU A 209 -19.23 12.90 -6.93
C LEU A 209 -20.04 11.95 -7.83
N THR A 210 -19.91 12.12 -9.15
CA THR A 210 -20.44 11.16 -10.13
C THR A 210 -19.33 10.18 -10.52
N VAL A 211 -19.65 8.89 -10.47
CA VAL A 211 -18.78 7.80 -10.90
C VAL A 211 -19.47 6.92 -11.94
N SER A 212 -18.67 6.37 -12.85
CA SER A 212 -19.09 5.57 -14.00
C SER A 212 -18.56 4.13 -13.92
N ASP A 213 -19.28 3.21 -14.53
CA ASP A 213 -18.94 1.78 -14.57
C ASP A 213 -17.50 1.55 -15.04
N GLY A 214 -16.79 0.63 -14.38
CA GLY A 214 -15.40 0.28 -14.68
C GLY A 214 -14.34 1.23 -14.11
N GLN A 215 -14.74 2.35 -13.49
CA GLN A 215 -13.80 3.22 -12.76
C GLN A 215 -13.40 2.61 -11.42
N TYR A 216 -12.35 3.19 -10.82
CA TYR A 216 -11.94 2.89 -9.46
C TYR A 216 -12.06 4.15 -8.62
N LEU A 217 -12.74 4.05 -7.49
CA LEU A 217 -12.94 5.12 -6.53
C LEU A 217 -12.11 4.86 -5.28
N LYS A 218 -11.12 5.71 -5.02
CA LYS A 218 -10.40 5.74 -3.74
C LYS A 218 -11.03 6.78 -2.82
N LEU A 219 -11.23 6.41 -1.57
CA LEU A 219 -11.71 7.26 -0.48
C LEU A 219 -10.66 7.29 0.65
N GLN A 220 -10.44 8.46 1.24
CA GLN A 220 -9.61 8.64 2.44
C GLN A 220 -10.20 9.75 3.32
N GLY A 221 -10.49 9.46 4.59
CA GLY A 221 -11.10 10.43 5.52
C GLY A 221 -12.51 10.87 5.13
N VAL A 222 -13.18 10.12 4.25
CA VAL A 222 -14.54 10.40 3.78
C VAL A 222 -15.35 9.12 3.69
N THR A 223 -16.67 9.27 3.61
CA THR A 223 -17.60 8.14 3.49
C THR A 223 -18.63 8.37 2.39
N ILE A 224 -19.18 7.25 1.90
CA ILE A 224 -20.41 7.23 1.09
C ILE A 224 -21.42 6.34 1.80
N ASN A 225 -22.61 6.88 2.08
CA ASN A 225 -23.74 6.09 2.52
C ASN A 225 -24.71 5.89 1.35
N THR A 226 -25.07 4.64 1.07
CA THR A 226 -25.95 4.27 -0.06
C THR A 226 -27.40 3.96 0.36
N LYS A 227 -27.75 4.16 1.63
CA LYS A 227 -29.12 4.07 2.16
C LYS A 227 -29.79 5.43 2.30
#